data_AF-A0A955LAT9-F1
#
_entry.id   AF-A0A955LAT9-F1
#
_cell.length_a   1.000
_cell.length_b   1.000
_cell.length_c   1.000
_cell.angle_alpha   90.00
_cell.angle_beta   90.00
_cell.angle_gamma   90.00
#
_symmetry.space_group_name_H-M   'P 1'
#
loop_
_entity.id
_entity.type
_entity.pdbx_description
1 polymer ?
#
loop_
_entity_poly.entity_id
_entity_poly.type
_entity_poly.pdbx_seq_one_letter_code
_entity_poly.pdbx_strand_id
1 'polypeptide(L)'
;FQYIHARYNPENFDEFWEEWGNKQNDAVGAILYQVGQLEKNRKGRLFENKDRVRIVQKLVYYLQSIEYWHDKDSGMWEEDEEIHASSVGACVAGLKVVDALDEIEVPDDMILKGEESLNQLLPRESARKFTDLALLSLIYPYRVVTKEQQDQILENIEYHLLKERGVIRYKGDMYYNGNPDGYSEEAEWTFGLAWLSIIYKSMGNEQKAQMFLDRLIHVDTAKGMPELYFSNMDRFNENTPLGWSESLFIVALYEMNEKRKNST
;
A
#
# COMPACT_ATOMS: atom_id res chain seq x y z
N PHE A 1 9.92 -5.67 -22.42
CA PHE A 1 10.11 -6.51 -21.22
C PHE A 1 8.84 -7.31 -20.99
N GLN A 2 8.93 -8.51 -20.41
CA GLN A 2 7.75 -9.19 -19.85
C GLN A 2 7.62 -8.72 -18.41
N TYR A 3 6.45 -8.21 -18.04
CA TYR A 3 6.14 -7.76 -16.69
C TYR A 3 5.34 -8.84 -15.97
N ILE A 4 5.52 -8.95 -14.65
CA ILE A 4 4.72 -9.87 -13.83
C ILE A 4 3.29 -9.33 -13.79
N HIS A 5 2.30 -10.19 -14.08
CA HIS A 5 0.90 -9.79 -14.07
C HIS A 5 0.42 -9.44 -12.65
N ALA A 6 -0.51 -8.50 -12.56
CA ALA A 6 -1.16 -8.11 -11.30
C ALA A 6 -2.25 -9.11 -10.87
N ARG A 7 -2.90 -9.76 -11.85
CA ARG A 7 -4.10 -10.57 -11.65
C ARG A 7 -3.91 -11.98 -12.18
N TYR A 8 -4.29 -12.95 -11.35
CA TYR A 8 -4.26 -14.38 -11.66
C TYR A 8 -5.61 -15.00 -11.30
N ASN A 9 -6.03 -16.00 -12.08
CA ASN A 9 -7.21 -16.76 -11.76
C ASN A 9 -6.96 -17.64 -10.51
N PRO A 10 -7.84 -17.62 -9.50
CA PRO A 10 -7.60 -18.26 -8.22
C PRO A 10 -7.65 -19.80 -8.26
N GLU A 11 -8.20 -20.40 -9.30
CA GLU A 11 -8.36 -21.86 -9.41
C GLU A 11 -7.25 -22.52 -10.22
N ASN A 12 -6.86 -21.91 -11.34
CA ASN A 12 -5.87 -22.48 -12.26
C ASN A 12 -4.52 -21.72 -12.27
N PHE A 13 -4.44 -20.56 -11.62
CA PHE A 13 -3.27 -19.69 -11.57
C PHE A 13 -2.83 -19.12 -12.92
N ASP A 14 -3.70 -19.16 -13.93
CA ASP A 14 -3.44 -18.54 -15.22
C ASP A 14 -3.50 -17.02 -15.11
N GLU A 15 -2.65 -16.36 -15.89
CA GLU A 15 -2.66 -14.92 -16.09
C GLU A 15 -3.93 -14.49 -16.83
N PHE A 16 -4.52 -13.37 -16.43
CA PHE A 16 -5.51 -12.70 -17.27
C PHE A 16 -4.80 -11.92 -18.39
N TRP A 17 -5.15 -12.21 -19.64
CA TRP A 17 -4.51 -11.66 -20.85
C TRP A 17 -5.22 -10.43 -21.44
N GLU A 18 -6.05 -9.78 -20.63
CA GLU A 18 -6.76 -8.54 -21.01
C GLU A 18 -5.82 -7.33 -20.95
N GLU A 19 -6.13 -6.28 -21.72
CA GLU A 19 -5.45 -4.99 -21.59
C GLU A 19 -5.74 -4.42 -20.19
N TRP A 20 -4.68 -4.31 -19.38
CA TRP A 20 -4.76 -3.94 -17.98
C TRP A 20 -3.47 -3.27 -17.51
N GLY A 21 -3.54 -2.49 -16.43
CA GLY A 21 -2.39 -1.90 -15.74
C GLY A 21 -1.56 -2.94 -14.98
N ASN A 22 -1.14 -4.02 -15.65
CA ASN A 22 -0.43 -5.16 -15.04
C ASN A 22 0.96 -4.81 -14.54
N LYS A 23 1.56 -3.73 -15.05
CA LYS A 23 2.91 -3.33 -14.66
C LYS A 23 2.85 -2.70 -13.28
N GLN A 24 3.09 -3.48 -12.23
CA GLN A 24 3.00 -3.08 -10.83
C GLN A 24 4.25 -3.49 -10.08
N ASN A 25 5.17 -2.55 -9.89
CA ASN A 25 6.41 -2.83 -9.18
C ASN A 25 6.17 -2.90 -7.66
N ASP A 26 5.18 -2.15 -7.16
CA ASP A 26 4.70 -2.22 -5.78
C ASP A 26 4.31 -3.64 -5.35
N ALA A 27 3.61 -4.39 -6.22
CA ALA A 27 3.20 -5.76 -5.92
C ALA A 27 4.40 -6.69 -5.66
N VAL A 28 5.46 -6.57 -6.47
CA VAL A 28 6.71 -7.32 -6.28
C VAL A 28 7.41 -6.90 -4.99
N GLY A 29 7.49 -5.60 -4.73
CA GLY A 29 8.03 -5.05 -3.49
C GLY A 29 7.29 -5.54 -2.24
N ALA A 30 5.96 -5.58 -2.30
CA ALA A 30 5.10 -6.06 -1.22
C ALA A 30 5.31 -7.57 -0.93
N ILE A 31 5.47 -8.40 -1.97
CA ILE A 31 5.78 -9.81 -1.82
C ILE A 31 7.15 -9.99 -1.13
N LEU A 32 8.19 -9.30 -1.61
CA LEU A 32 9.52 -9.35 -1.00
C LEU A 32 9.48 -8.92 0.47
N TYR A 33 8.79 -7.82 0.75
CA TYR A 33 8.62 -7.32 2.11
C TYR A 33 7.96 -8.37 3.02
N GLN A 34 6.83 -8.94 2.60
CA GLN A 34 6.10 -9.90 3.41
C GLN A 34 6.87 -11.21 3.61
N VAL A 35 7.53 -11.72 2.56
CA VAL A 35 8.41 -12.90 2.68
C VAL A 35 9.51 -12.64 3.68
N GLY A 36 10.19 -11.50 3.58
CA GLY A 36 11.27 -11.15 4.49
C GLY A 36 10.80 -10.98 5.93
N GLN A 37 9.63 -10.38 6.16
CA GLN A 37 9.05 -10.26 7.49
C GLN A 37 8.69 -11.62 8.09
N LEU A 38 8.17 -12.55 7.29
CA LEU A 38 7.87 -13.91 7.74
C LEU A 38 9.15 -14.68 8.14
N GLU A 39 10.20 -14.60 7.33
CA GLU A 39 11.49 -15.23 7.62
C GLU A 39 12.18 -14.62 8.84
N LYS A 40 12.16 -13.29 8.98
CA LYS A 40 12.71 -12.61 10.16
C LYS A 40 11.98 -13.01 11.46
N ASN A 41 10.66 -13.17 11.40
CA ASN A 41 9.86 -13.56 12.56
C ASN A 41 9.97 -15.05 12.89
N ARG A 42 10.17 -15.91 11.88
CA ARG A 42 10.30 -17.37 12.02
C ARG A 42 11.26 -17.94 10.97
N LYS A 43 12.57 -17.85 11.26
CA LYS A 43 13.64 -18.27 10.34
C LYS A 43 13.46 -19.72 9.88
N GLY A 44 13.58 -19.93 8.57
CA GLY A 44 13.55 -21.23 7.90
C GLY A 44 12.16 -21.73 7.49
N ARG A 45 11.07 -21.00 7.77
CA ARG A 45 9.71 -21.48 7.50
C ARG A 45 9.38 -21.54 6.00
N LEU A 46 9.77 -20.54 5.25
CA LEU A 46 9.66 -20.50 3.79
C LEU A 46 10.94 -21.08 3.16
N PHE A 47 12.12 -20.76 3.69
CA PHE A 47 13.40 -21.07 3.04
C PHE A 47 13.92 -22.51 3.26
N GLU A 48 13.18 -23.37 3.96
CA GLU A 48 13.42 -24.83 3.96
C GLU A 48 13.43 -25.43 2.55
N ASN A 49 12.71 -24.81 1.60
CA ASN A 49 12.62 -25.25 0.22
C ASN A 49 13.45 -24.34 -0.70
N LYS A 50 14.48 -24.91 -1.33
CA LYS A 50 15.37 -24.20 -2.28
C LYS A 50 14.63 -23.59 -3.47
N ASP A 51 13.50 -24.14 -3.89
CA ASP A 51 12.68 -23.53 -4.95
C ASP A 51 12.06 -22.20 -4.51
N ARG A 52 11.68 -22.06 -3.23
CA ARG A 52 11.16 -20.79 -2.71
C ARG A 52 12.26 -19.73 -2.65
N VAL A 53 13.46 -20.10 -2.22
CA VAL A 53 14.64 -19.21 -2.28
C VAL A 53 14.90 -18.75 -3.72
N ARG A 54 14.88 -19.68 -4.69
CA ARG A 54 15.06 -19.39 -6.11
C ARG A 54 13.99 -18.44 -6.66
N ILE A 55 12.74 -18.55 -6.22
CA ILE A 55 11.65 -17.65 -6.63
C ILE A 55 11.88 -16.24 -6.07
N VAL A 56 12.21 -16.11 -4.79
CA VAL A 56 12.48 -14.80 -4.15
C VAL A 56 13.69 -14.13 -4.81
N GLN A 57 14.76 -14.87 -5.06
CA GLN A 57 15.93 -14.35 -5.77
C GLN A 57 15.59 -13.87 -7.19
N LYS A 58 14.70 -14.58 -7.89
CA LYS A 58 14.22 -14.14 -9.22
C LYS A 58 13.44 -12.82 -9.16
N LEU A 59 12.69 -12.57 -8.10
CA LEU A 59 11.99 -11.29 -7.92
C LEU A 59 12.98 -10.13 -7.71
N VAL A 60 14.06 -10.35 -6.97
CA VAL A 60 15.17 -9.37 -6.84
C VAL A 60 15.80 -9.09 -8.21
N TYR A 61 16.15 -10.13 -8.96
CA TYR A 61 16.73 -9.96 -10.31
C TYR A 61 15.76 -9.31 -11.29
N TYR A 62 14.46 -9.54 -11.15
CA TYR A 62 13.44 -8.86 -11.93
C TYR A 62 13.47 -7.35 -11.66
N LEU A 63 13.40 -6.93 -10.39
CA LEU A 63 13.48 -5.51 -10.00
C LEU A 63 14.79 -4.85 -10.46
N GLN A 64 15.89 -5.60 -10.44
CA GLN A 64 17.17 -5.15 -10.97
C GLN A 64 17.12 -4.93 -12.48
N SER A 65 16.57 -5.89 -13.22
CA SER A 65 16.55 -5.90 -14.69
C SER A 65 15.70 -4.79 -15.28
N ILE A 66 14.63 -4.41 -14.59
CA ILE A 66 13.78 -3.29 -15.01
C ILE A 66 14.26 -1.94 -14.47
N GLU A 67 15.24 -1.94 -13.56
CA GLU A 67 15.70 -0.72 -12.88
C GLU A 67 14.52 0.01 -12.21
N TYR A 68 13.87 -0.69 -11.27
CA TYR A 68 12.59 -0.30 -10.66
C TYR A 68 12.53 1.15 -10.13
N TRP A 69 13.67 1.75 -9.79
CA TRP A 69 13.78 3.12 -9.28
C TRP A 69 13.48 4.21 -10.33
N HIS A 70 13.42 3.88 -11.63
CA HIS A 70 12.94 4.81 -12.67
C HIS A 70 11.99 4.17 -13.69
N ASP A 71 11.68 2.89 -13.54
CA ASP A 71 10.69 2.20 -14.37
C ASP A 71 9.29 2.69 -14.02
N LYS A 72 8.61 3.28 -15.00
CA LYS A 72 7.24 3.78 -14.82
C LYS A 72 6.25 2.63 -14.74
N ASP A 73 5.44 2.54 -13.71
CA ASP A 73 4.48 1.47 -13.50
C ASP A 73 3.06 2.05 -13.35
N SER A 74 2.05 1.19 -13.38
CA SER A 74 0.64 1.57 -13.20
C SER A 74 0.26 1.83 -11.74
N GLY A 75 1.20 1.61 -10.81
CA GLY A 75 1.02 1.77 -9.37
C GLY A 75 -0.10 0.91 -8.78
N MET A 76 -0.37 1.17 -7.51
CA MET A 76 -1.37 0.48 -6.68
C MET A 76 -2.81 0.57 -7.22
N TRP A 77 -3.05 1.52 -8.13
CA TRP A 77 -4.34 1.86 -8.70
C TRP A 77 -4.53 1.36 -10.12
N GLU A 78 -3.52 0.71 -10.69
CA GLU A 78 -3.56 0.08 -12.02
C GLU A 78 -3.83 1.10 -13.15
N GLU A 79 -3.39 2.34 -12.95
CA GLU A 79 -3.68 3.51 -13.78
C GLU A 79 -2.42 4.27 -14.14
N ASP A 80 -2.30 4.70 -15.40
CA ASP A 80 -1.26 5.58 -15.96
C ASP A 80 0.19 5.24 -15.56
N GLU A 81 1.02 4.83 -16.53
CA GLU A 81 2.43 4.53 -16.23
C GLU A 81 3.23 5.78 -15.82
N GLU A 82 3.60 5.85 -14.54
CA GLU A 82 4.44 6.88 -13.92
C GLU A 82 5.44 6.28 -12.93
N ILE A 83 6.43 7.06 -12.51
CA ILE A 83 7.26 6.65 -11.36
C ILE A 83 6.46 7.01 -10.11
N HIS A 84 5.92 5.98 -9.45
CA HIS A 84 5.12 6.09 -8.24
C HIS A 84 5.99 5.95 -6.99
N ALA A 85 5.91 6.93 -6.08
CA ALA A 85 6.64 6.92 -4.82
C ALA A 85 6.24 5.72 -3.96
N SER A 86 4.94 5.39 -3.94
CA SER A 86 4.42 4.18 -3.28
C SER A 86 5.07 2.90 -3.82
N SER A 87 5.20 2.76 -5.15
CA SER A 87 5.87 1.60 -5.79
C SER A 87 7.36 1.52 -5.53
N VAL A 88 8.09 2.63 -5.70
CA VAL A 88 9.53 2.68 -5.42
C VAL A 88 9.77 2.35 -3.95
N GLY A 89 8.98 2.92 -3.04
CA GLY A 89 9.12 2.69 -1.61
C GLY A 89 8.77 1.27 -1.17
N ALA A 90 7.76 0.64 -1.78
CA ALA A 90 7.46 -0.78 -1.58
C ALA A 90 8.64 -1.67 -1.98
N CYS A 91 9.28 -1.39 -3.12
CA CYS A 91 10.47 -2.10 -3.58
C CYS A 91 11.67 -1.89 -2.63
N VAL A 92 11.94 -0.65 -2.22
CA VAL A 92 12.99 -0.35 -1.23
C VAL A 92 12.75 -1.10 0.07
N ALA A 93 11.52 -1.10 0.58
CA ALA A 93 11.16 -1.82 1.80
C ALA A 93 11.38 -3.32 1.64
N GLY A 94 10.91 -3.90 0.53
CA GLY A 94 11.07 -5.31 0.22
C GLY A 94 12.54 -5.73 0.16
N LEU A 95 13.34 -5.00 -0.62
CA LEU A 95 14.77 -5.27 -0.80
C LEU A 95 15.53 -5.17 0.51
N LYS A 96 15.30 -4.13 1.33
CA LYS A 96 15.94 -3.98 2.65
C LYS A 96 15.67 -5.15 3.58
N VAL A 97 14.46 -5.71 3.57
CA VAL A 97 14.12 -6.80 4.48
C VAL A 97 14.72 -8.12 3.99
N VAL A 98 14.73 -8.38 2.68
CA VAL A 98 15.31 -9.63 2.13
C VAL A 98 16.83 -9.60 2.08
N ASP A 99 17.47 -8.43 1.97
CA ASP A 99 18.92 -8.25 2.06
C ASP A 99 19.49 -8.70 3.41
N ALA A 100 18.68 -8.64 4.47
CA ALA A 100 19.05 -9.15 5.79
C ALA A 100 18.98 -10.69 5.92
N LEU A 101 18.63 -11.41 4.86
CA LEU A 101 18.52 -12.88 4.84
C LEU A 101 19.74 -13.49 4.16
N ASP A 102 20.40 -14.42 4.84
CA ASP A 102 21.64 -15.06 4.35
C ASP A 102 21.46 -15.79 2.99
N GLU A 103 20.22 -16.18 2.67
CA GLU A 103 19.88 -16.94 1.46
C GLU A 103 19.61 -16.08 0.22
N ILE A 104 19.46 -14.75 0.36
CA ILE A 104 19.09 -13.84 -0.73
C ILE A 104 20.21 -12.82 -0.96
N GLU A 105 20.62 -12.66 -2.21
CA GLU A 105 21.61 -11.67 -2.62
C GLU A 105 20.91 -10.45 -3.24
N VAL A 106 21.09 -9.29 -2.61
CA VAL A 106 20.63 -7.99 -3.13
C VAL A 106 21.84 -7.14 -3.49
N PRO A 107 21.97 -6.68 -4.75
CA PRO A 107 23.00 -5.72 -5.11
C PRO A 107 22.87 -4.39 -4.35
N ASP A 108 23.96 -3.94 -3.71
CA ASP A 108 23.99 -2.75 -2.85
C ASP A 108 23.45 -1.47 -3.52
N ASP A 109 23.66 -1.32 -4.83
CA ASP A 109 23.26 -0.12 -5.56
C ASP A 109 21.75 -0.01 -5.79
N MET A 110 21.01 -1.13 -5.73
CA MET A 110 19.56 -1.13 -5.94
C MET A 110 18.84 -0.35 -4.84
N ILE A 111 19.15 -0.64 -3.57
CA ILE A 111 18.52 0.02 -2.43
C ILE A 111 18.86 1.52 -2.44
N LEU A 112 20.13 1.86 -2.64
CA LEU A 112 20.58 3.25 -2.69
C LEU A 112 19.87 4.05 -3.80
N LYS A 113 19.81 3.52 -5.02
CA LYS A 113 19.12 4.17 -6.14
C LYS A 113 17.61 4.32 -5.88
N GLY A 114 16.99 3.32 -5.26
CA GLY A 114 15.59 3.37 -4.86
C GLY A 114 15.33 4.45 -3.80
N GLU A 115 16.18 4.57 -2.79
CA GLU A 115 16.09 5.64 -1.79
C GLU A 115 16.31 7.03 -2.39
N GLU A 116 17.27 7.17 -3.31
CA GLU A 116 17.50 8.43 -4.04
C GLU A 116 16.28 8.84 -4.86
N SER A 117 15.69 7.89 -5.61
CA SER A 117 14.47 8.13 -6.40
C SER A 117 13.28 8.50 -5.50
N LEU A 118 13.08 7.76 -4.40
CA LEU A 118 12.02 8.04 -3.44
C LEU A 118 12.15 9.44 -2.83
N ASN A 119 13.36 9.84 -2.44
CA ASN A 119 13.63 11.17 -1.89
C ASN A 119 13.44 12.31 -2.90
N GLN A 120 13.59 12.04 -4.21
CA GLN A 120 13.31 13.02 -5.26
C GLN A 120 11.81 13.19 -5.53
N LEU A 121 11.01 12.14 -5.32
CA LEU A 121 9.55 12.17 -5.52
C LEU A 121 8.82 12.81 -4.35
N LEU A 122 9.21 12.45 -3.12
CA LEU A 122 8.48 12.83 -1.92
C LEU A 122 8.48 14.35 -1.70
N PRO A 123 7.37 14.91 -1.15
CA PRO A 123 6.18 14.22 -0.63
C PRO A 123 5.10 13.92 -1.68
N ARG A 124 5.40 14.04 -2.98
CA ARG A 124 4.44 13.72 -4.05
C ARG A 124 4.40 12.22 -4.31
N GLU A 125 3.28 11.75 -4.84
CA GLU A 125 3.16 10.37 -5.29
C GLU A 125 3.82 10.18 -6.67
N SER A 126 3.58 11.11 -7.59
CA SER A 126 4.16 11.05 -8.93
C SER A 126 4.33 12.45 -9.52
N ALA A 127 4.80 12.51 -10.76
CA ALA A 127 4.88 13.77 -11.50
C ALA A 127 3.53 14.49 -11.53
N ARG A 128 2.44 13.77 -11.83
CA ARG A 128 1.08 14.36 -11.89
C ARG A 128 0.38 14.38 -10.53
N LYS A 129 0.55 13.36 -9.70
CA LYS A 129 -0.17 13.21 -8.42
C LYS A 129 0.56 13.94 -7.30
N PHE A 130 0.06 15.11 -6.89
CA PHE A 130 0.64 15.91 -5.80
C PHE A 130 0.62 15.18 -4.45
N THR A 131 -0.43 14.41 -4.19
CA THR A 131 -0.56 13.55 -3.01
C THR A 131 -1.52 12.42 -3.37
N ASP A 132 -1.34 11.28 -2.73
CA ASP A 132 -2.11 10.07 -2.97
C ASP A 132 -2.24 9.27 -1.66
N LEU A 133 -3.38 8.62 -1.46
CA LEU A 133 -3.63 7.69 -0.36
C LEU A 133 -2.58 6.58 -0.28
N ALA A 134 -2.04 6.12 -1.41
CA ALA A 134 -0.99 5.12 -1.49
C ALA A 134 0.28 5.49 -0.71
N LEU A 135 0.56 6.79 -0.52
CA LEU A 135 1.69 7.27 0.27
C LEU A 135 1.63 6.83 1.75
N LEU A 136 0.45 6.50 2.29
CA LEU A 136 0.34 5.94 3.64
C LEU A 136 1.08 4.61 3.78
N SER A 137 1.20 3.83 2.70
CA SER A 137 1.95 2.56 2.70
C SER A 137 3.42 2.73 3.10
N LEU A 138 4.02 3.88 2.72
CA LEU A 138 5.41 4.23 3.00
C LEU A 138 5.67 4.45 4.49
N ILE A 139 4.65 4.88 5.22
CA ILE A 139 4.66 5.05 6.68
C ILE A 139 4.35 3.70 7.34
N TYR A 140 3.24 3.07 6.95
CA TYR A 140 2.85 1.75 7.42
C TYR A 140 2.33 0.88 6.26
N PRO A 141 2.89 -0.32 6.05
CA PRO A 141 3.81 -1.03 6.93
C PRO A 141 5.29 -0.74 6.69
N TYR A 142 5.63 -0.09 5.57
CA TYR A 142 7.00 -0.13 5.05
C TYR A 142 8.02 0.63 5.90
N ARG A 143 7.62 1.73 6.54
CA ARG A 143 8.50 2.55 7.40
C ARG A 143 9.79 2.97 6.69
N VAL A 144 9.65 3.46 5.46
CA VAL A 144 10.77 3.85 4.57
C VAL A 144 10.94 5.36 4.45
N VAL A 145 10.18 6.15 5.20
CA VAL A 145 10.22 7.62 5.16
C VAL A 145 10.79 8.22 6.43
N THR A 146 11.38 9.41 6.32
CA THR A 146 11.80 10.19 7.50
C THR A 146 10.61 10.76 8.25
N LYS A 147 10.85 11.30 9.46
CA LYS A 147 9.81 11.94 10.25
C LYS A 147 9.22 13.16 9.53
N GLU A 148 10.06 13.96 8.89
CA GLU A 148 9.63 15.15 8.12
C GLU A 148 8.76 14.77 6.92
N GLN A 149 9.15 13.73 6.18
CA GLN A 149 8.37 13.20 5.06
C GLN A 149 7.04 12.61 5.54
N GLN A 150 7.04 11.86 6.65
CA GLN A 150 5.84 11.32 7.26
C GLN A 150 4.85 12.44 7.62
N ASP A 151 5.31 13.51 8.26
CA ASP A 151 4.46 14.62 8.67
C ASP A 151 3.88 15.37 7.46
N GLN A 152 4.67 15.57 6.40
CA GLN A 152 4.18 16.17 5.14
C GLN A 152 3.14 15.30 4.43
N ILE A 153 3.35 13.98 4.38
CA ILE A 153 2.41 13.03 3.78
C ILE A 153 1.07 13.08 4.55
N LEU A 154 1.11 13.01 5.88
CA LEU A 154 -0.09 13.03 6.71
C LEU A 154 -0.84 14.37 6.59
N GLU A 155 -0.12 15.49 6.59
CA GLU A 155 -0.72 16.81 6.38
C GLU A 155 -1.44 16.89 5.03
N ASN A 156 -0.76 16.50 3.94
CA ASN A 156 -1.34 16.53 2.60
C ASN A 156 -2.57 15.63 2.49
N ILE A 157 -2.52 14.41 3.03
CA ILE A 157 -3.62 13.45 2.95
C ILE A 157 -4.82 13.92 3.77
N GLU A 158 -4.61 14.36 5.02
CA GLU A 158 -5.71 14.84 5.85
C GLU A 158 -6.34 16.12 5.31
N TYR A 159 -5.54 17.02 4.75
CA TYR A 159 -6.05 18.28 4.23
C TYR A 159 -6.74 18.13 2.87
N HIS A 160 -6.19 17.28 1.98
CA HIS A 160 -6.68 17.20 0.60
C HIS A 160 -7.60 16.01 0.33
N LEU A 161 -7.39 14.87 1.00
CA LEU A 161 -7.98 13.60 0.61
C LEU A 161 -8.95 13.01 1.64
N LEU A 162 -8.82 13.36 2.92
CA LEU A 162 -9.71 12.86 3.96
C LEU A 162 -11.15 13.38 3.76
N LYS A 163 -12.10 12.46 3.74
CA LYS A 163 -13.54 12.73 3.66
C LYS A 163 -14.24 12.24 4.92
N GLU A 164 -15.56 12.00 4.90
CA GLU A 164 -16.34 11.61 6.08
C GLU A 164 -16.22 10.10 6.35
N ARG A 165 -16.40 9.29 5.30
CA ARG A 165 -16.46 7.82 5.34
C ARG A 165 -15.17 7.15 4.88
N GLY A 166 -14.23 7.92 4.36
CA GLY A 166 -12.97 7.38 3.84
C GLY A 166 -11.93 8.45 3.51
N VAL A 167 -10.96 8.02 2.72
CA VAL A 167 -9.95 8.88 2.11
C VAL A 167 -10.02 8.64 0.60
N ILE A 168 -10.07 9.70 -0.22
CA ILE A 168 -10.05 9.52 -1.68
C ILE A 168 -8.64 9.11 -2.13
N ARG A 169 -8.50 8.41 -3.26
CA ARG A 169 -7.17 7.97 -3.75
C ARG A 169 -6.27 9.15 -4.05
N TYR A 170 -6.72 10.02 -4.94
CA TYR A 170 -6.08 11.27 -5.32
C TYR A 170 -7.15 12.21 -5.90
N LYS A 171 -6.83 13.50 -6.08
CA LYS A 171 -7.78 14.46 -6.65
C LYS A 171 -8.00 14.22 -8.15
N GLY A 172 -9.27 14.25 -8.57
CA GLY A 172 -9.66 13.97 -9.95
C GLY A 172 -9.71 12.48 -10.28
N ASP A 173 -9.76 11.63 -9.26
CA ASP A 173 -10.03 10.20 -9.44
C ASP A 173 -11.46 10.00 -9.99
N MET A 174 -11.54 9.27 -11.10
CA MET A 174 -12.77 8.99 -11.83
C MET A 174 -13.47 7.71 -11.38
N TYR A 175 -12.78 6.84 -10.66
CA TYR A 175 -13.29 5.53 -10.27
C TYR A 175 -14.42 5.66 -9.25
N TYR A 176 -15.63 5.25 -9.65
CA TYR A 176 -16.88 5.47 -8.91
C TYR A 176 -17.15 6.95 -8.53
N ASN A 177 -16.60 7.90 -9.29
CA ASN A 177 -16.87 9.31 -9.07
C ASN A 177 -18.36 9.62 -9.26
N GLY A 178 -18.94 10.37 -8.32
CA GLY A 178 -20.36 10.73 -8.32
C GLY A 178 -20.74 11.78 -9.36
N ASN A 179 -19.77 12.60 -9.77
CA ASN A 179 -19.99 13.73 -10.66
C ASN A 179 -19.76 13.34 -12.14
N PRO A 180 -20.74 13.56 -13.06
CA PRO A 180 -20.60 13.22 -14.47
C PRO A 180 -19.44 13.91 -15.21
N ASP A 181 -18.98 15.07 -14.72
CA ASP A 181 -17.84 15.77 -15.31
C ASP A 181 -16.48 15.22 -14.83
N GLY A 182 -16.48 14.34 -13.82
CA GLY A 182 -15.28 13.74 -13.26
C GLY A 182 -14.55 14.57 -12.21
N TYR A 183 -15.06 15.73 -11.86
CA TYR A 183 -14.40 16.66 -10.96
C TYR A 183 -15.17 16.82 -9.66
N SER A 184 -14.50 16.61 -8.53
CA SER A 184 -15.15 16.57 -7.22
C SER A 184 -16.10 15.37 -7.13
N GLU A 185 -16.38 14.90 -5.92
CA GLU A 185 -17.15 13.67 -5.68
C GLU A 185 -16.41 12.35 -5.96
N GLU A 186 -15.08 12.36 -5.80
CA GLU A 186 -14.27 11.14 -5.78
C GLU A 186 -14.74 10.19 -4.65
N ALA A 187 -14.68 8.89 -4.93
CA ALA A 187 -15.12 7.86 -3.99
C ALA A 187 -14.24 7.79 -2.74
N GLU A 188 -14.87 7.55 -1.59
CA GLU A 188 -14.24 7.57 -0.27
C GLU A 188 -13.81 6.15 0.13
N TRP A 189 -12.51 5.84 0.04
CA TRP A 189 -12.00 4.51 0.34
C TRP A 189 -11.89 4.29 1.85
N THR A 190 -12.55 3.24 2.34
CA THR A 190 -12.75 3.02 3.79
C THR A 190 -11.43 2.69 4.50
N PHE A 191 -10.56 1.90 3.87
CA PHE A 191 -9.30 1.46 4.47
C PHE A 191 -8.31 2.60 4.73
N GLY A 192 -8.49 3.77 4.10
CA GLY A 192 -7.71 4.96 4.43
C GLY A 192 -7.88 5.37 5.89
N LEU A 193 -9.07 5.18 6.47
CA LEU A 193 -9.30 5.40 7.90
C LEU A 193 -8.54 4.39 8.76
N ALA A 194 -8.48 3.13 8.32
CA ALA A 194 -7.72 2.09 9.02
C ALA A 194 -6.23 2.41 9.04
N TRP A 195 -5.65 2.81 7.90
CA TRP A 195 -4.25 3.26 7.85
C TRP A 195 -3.99 4.45 8.76
N LEU A 196 -4.83 5.49 8.71
CA LEU A 196 -4.67 6.65 9.60
C LEU A 196 -4.74 6.25 11.06
N SER A 197 -5.66 5.36 11.45
CA SER A 197 -5.75 4.85 12.82
C SER A 197 -4.46 4.15 13.26
N ILE A 198 -3.95 3.20 12.45
CA ILE A 198 -2.72 2.44 12.73
C ILE A 198 -1.50 3.37 12.82
N ILE A 199 -1.37 4.30 11.86
CA ILE A 199 -0.25 5.24 11.80
C ILE A 199 -0.26 6.13 13.04
N TYR A 200 -1.40 6.76 13.38
CA TYR A 200 -1.49 7.60 14.56
C TYR A 200 -1.27 6.84 15.87
N LYS A 201 -1.71 5.59 15.93
CA LYS A 201 -1.42 4.69 17.06
C LYS A 201 0.09 4.46 17.21
N SER A 202 0.78 4.19 16.11
CA SER A 202 2.24 3.99 16.09
C SER A 202 3.01 5.25 16.51
N MET A 203 2.47 6.43 16.21
CA MET A 203 3.01 7.74 16.62
C MET A 203 2.71 8.10 18.09
N GLY A 204 1.92 7.29 18.80
CA GLY A 204 1.48 7.57 20.17
C GLY A 204 0.35 8.61 20.27
N ASN A 205 -0.26 9.01 19.16
CA ASN A 205 -1.43 9.91 19.17
C ASN A 205 -2.72 9.09 19.34
N GLU A 206 -2.96 8.66 20.57
CA GLU A 206 -4.10 7.81 20.92
C GLU A 206 -5.46 8.46 20.59
N GLN A 207 -5.56 9.79 20.70
CA GLN A 207 -6.80 10.51 20.42
C GLN A 207 -7.15 10.44 18.93
N LYS A 208 -6.22 10.78 18.03
CA LYS A 208 -6.47 10.66 16.58
C LYS A 208 -6.66 9.21 16.17
N ALA A 209 -5.88 8.28 16.72
CA ALA A 209 -6.00 6.86 16.43
C ALA A 209 -7.41 6.33 16.74
N GLN A 210 -7.94 6.66 17.92
CA GLN A 210 -9.31 6.29 18.31
C GLN A 210 -10.37 7.00 17.46
N MET A 211 -10.19 8.29 17.17
CA MET A 211 -11.11 9.03 16.30
C MET A 211 -11.27 8.36 14.92
N PHE A 212 -10.17 7.94 14.29
CA PHE A 212 -10.23 7.24 13.00
C PHE A 212 -10.79 5.83 13.13
N LEU A 213 -10.51 5.12 14.23
CA LEU A 213 -11.09 3.80 14.49
C LEU A 213 -12.62 3.89 14.66
N ASP A 214 -13.12 4.88 15.39
CA ASP A 214 -14.55 5.06 15.60
C ASP A 214 -15.27 5.36 14.28
N ARG A 215 -14.66 6.16 13.41
CA ARG A 215 -15.16 6.41 12.05
C ARG A 215 -15.13 5.15 11.20
N LEU A 216 -14.08 4.36 11.29
CA LEU A 216 -13.95 3.09 10.57
C LEU A 216 -15.04 2.09 11.00
N ILE A 217 -15.32 1.98 12.31
CA ILE A 217 -16.41 1.14 12.85
C ILE A 217 -17.77 1.64 12.34
N HIS A 218 -17.94 2.95 12.17
CA HIS A 218 -19.21 3.52 11.69
C HIS A 218 -19.51 3.19 10.22
N VAL A 219 -18.48 2.94 9.41
CA VAL A 219 -18.63 2.60 7.98
C VAL A 219 -18.60 1.08 7.72
N ASP A 220 -18.53 0.27 8.77
CA ASP A 220 -18.76 -1.17 8.67
C ASP A 220 -20.22 -1.47 8.31
N THR A 221 -20.44 -2.58 7.60
CA THR A 221 -21.77 -2.98 7.15
C THR A 221 -22.09 -4.40 7.60
N ALA A 222 -23.37 -4.80 7.49
CA ALA A 222 -23.76 -6.18 7.76
C ALA A 222 -23.08 -7.22 6.83
N LYS A 223 -22.48 -6.78 5.71
CA LYS A 223 -21.72 -7.62 4.78
C LYS A 223 -20.20 -7.54 5.02
N GLY A 224 -19.76 -6.73 5.99
CA GLY A 224 -18.36 -6.39 6.22
C GLY A 224 -17.95 -5.05 5.62
N MET A 225 -16.65 -4.79 5.64
CA MET A 225 -16.03 -3.54 5.23
C MET A 225 -16.08 -3.33 3.71
N PRO A 226 -16.72 -2.26 3.22
CA PRO A 226 -16.72 -1.93 1.80
C PRO A 226 -15.35 -1.52 1.28
N GLU A 227 -15.13 -1.64 -0.04
CA GLU A 227 -14.03 -0.95 -0.73
C GLU A 227 -14.14 0.57 -0.53
N LEU A 228 -15.30 1.13 -0.88
CA LEU A 228 -15.54 2.57 -0.90
C LEU A 228 -17.01 2.94 -0.70
N TYR A 229 -17.23 4.19 -0.30
CA TYR A 229 -18.52 4.86 -0.36
C TYR A 229 -18.54 5.87 -1.51
N PHE A 230 -19.69 6.03 -2.16
CA PHE A 230 -19.90 7.12 -3.10
C PHE A 230 -19.89 8.45 -2.33
N SER A 231 -19.25 9.47 -2.89
CA SER A 231 -19.13 10.77 -2.22
C SER A 231 -20.50 11.34 -1.87
N ASN A 232 -20.62 11.89 -0.66
CA ASN A 232 -21.86 12.50 -0.13
C ASN A 232 -23.09 11.56 -0.09
N MET A 233 -22.90 10.24 -0.14
CA MET A 233 -23.99 9.25 -0.12
C MET A 233 -23.76 8.17 0.94
N ASP A 234 -24.84 7.59 1.45
CA ASP A 234 -24.81 6.38 2.30
C ASP A 234 -24.66 5.08 1.47
N ARG A 235 -24.45 5.21 0.16
CA ARG A 235 -24.29 4.08 -0.75
C ARG A 235 -22.81 3.69 -0.81
N PHE A 236 -22.54 2.40 -0.70
CA PHE A 236 -21.25 1.77 -0.97
C PHE A 236 -21.35 0.90 -2.23
N ASN A 237 -20.20 0.52 -2.81
CA ASN A 237 -20.19 -0.28 -4.03
C ASN A 237 -20.35 -1.79 -3.77
N GLU A 238 -20.37 -2.57 -4.84
CA GLU A 238 -20.57 -4.02 -4.83
C GLU A 238 -19.39 -4.82 -4.26
N ASN A 239 -18.19 -4.23 -4.20
CA ASN A 239 -16.98 -4.83 -3.66
C ASN A 239 -17.00 -4.80 -2.12
N THR A 240 -17.98 -5.51 -1.55
CA THR A 240 -18.25 -5.55 -0.11
C THR A 240 -18.58 -6.99 0.33
N PRO A 241 -17.73 -7.64 1.15
CA PRO A 241 -16.52 -7.06 1.75
C PRO A 241 -15.34 -6.99 0.77
N LEU A 242 -14.48 -5.98 0.91
CA LEU A 242 -13.16 -5.95 0.27
C LEU A 242 -12.12 -6.56 1.21
N GLY A 243 -11.39 -7.58 0.74
CA GLY A 243 -10.39 -8.28 1.55
C GLY A 243 -9.30 -7.36 2.14
N TRP A 244 -8.91 -6.30 1.42
CA TRP A 244 -7.95 -5.32 1.93
C TRP A 244 -8.54 -4.47 3.06
N SER A 245 -9.74 -3.90 2.88
CA SER A 245 -10.42 -3.12 3.91
C SER A 245 -10.65 -3.94 5.18
N GLU A 246 -11.11 -5.18 5.03
CA GLU A 246 -11.27 -6.12 6.15
C GLU A 246 -9.96 -6.38 6.89
N SER A 247 -8.90 -6.70 6.14
CA SER A 247 -7.60 -7.02 6.72
C SER A 247 -7.06 -5.84 7.53
N LEU A 248 -7.11 -4.62 6.99
CA LEU A 248 -6.64 -3.44 7.69
C LEU A 248 -7.54 -3.06 8.87
N PHE A 249 -8.85 -3.29 8.78
CA PHE A 249 -9.75 -3.07 9.91
C PHE A 249 -9.41 -3.98 11.09
N ILE A 250 -9.19 -5.26 10.84
CA ILE A 250 -8.77 -6.22 11.87
C ILE A 250 -7.43 -5.80 12.49
N VAL A 251 -6.46 -5.38 11.68
CA VAL A 251 -5.17 -4.89 12.17
C VAL A 251 -5.34 -3.65 13.04
N ALA A 252 -6.15 -2.66 12.62
CA ALA A 252 -6.42 -1.46 13.41
C ALA A 252 -7.06 -1.80 14.77
N LEU A 253 -8.03 -2.71 14.80
CA LEU A 253 -8.63 -3.20 16.05
C LEU A 253 -7.60 -3.90 16.95
N TYR A 254 -6.73 -4.73 16.38
CA TYR A 254 -5.68 -5.43 17.13
C TYR A 254 -4.70 -4.44 17.77
N GLU A 255 -4.14 -3.51 16.99
CA GLU A 255 -3.19 -2.49 17.46
C GLU A 255 -3.80 -1.59 18.55
N MET A 256 -5.08 -1.25 18.42
CA MET A 256 -5.80 -0.45 19.41
C MET A 256 -6.06 -1.22 20.72
N ASN A 257 -6.22 -2.55 20.66
CA ASN A 257 -6.49 -3.40 21.81
C ASN A 257 -5.25 -3.87 22.58
N GLU A 258 -4.14 -4.17 21.90
CA GLU A 258 -2.92 -4.72 22.54
C GLU A 258 -2.33 -3.81 23.62
N LYS A 259 -2.32 -2.48 23.42
CA LYS A 259 -1.82 -1.55 24.45
C LYS A 259 -2.72 -1.41 25.68
N ARG A 260 -4.03 -1.69 25.58
CA ARG A 260 -4.92 -1.68 26.76
C ARG A 260 -4.54 -2.80 27.72
N LYS A 261 -4.16 -3.98 27.21
CA LYS A 261 -3.71 -5.12 28.02
C LYS A 261 -2.35 -4.91 28.68
N ASN A 262 -1.46 -4.11 28.08
CA ASN A 262 -0.15 -3.80 28.66
C ASN A 262 -0.18 -2.59 29.63
N SER A 263 -1.33 -1.94 29.80
CA SER A 263 -1.55 -0.78 30.68
C SER A 263 -2.50 -1.10 31.86
N THR A 264 -2.87 -2.38 32.03
CA THR A 264 -3.63 -2.91 33.18
C THR A 264 -2.77 -3.90 33.94
#